data_AF-A0AAE4SD68-F1
#
_entry.id   AF-A0AAE4SD68-F1
#
_cell.length_a   1.000
_cell.length_b   1.000
_cell.length_c   1.000
_cell.angle_alpha   90.00
_cell.angle_beta   90.00
_cell.angle_gamma   90.00
#
_symmetry.space_group_name_H-M   'P 1'
#
loop_
_entity.id
_entity.type
_entity.pdbx_description
1 polymer ?
#
loop_
_entity_poly.entity_id
_entity_poly.type
_entity_poly.pdbx_seq_one_letter_code
_entity_poly.pdbx_strand_id
1 'polypeptide(L)'
;MADFSKYLGKEERVLNSIDMKDETIFATNNPAAAEWKSWTTLVLTNKRFFSLNKKRLSMREFRLEDVVSTGWVYHPQWGRIIGAVINVVLAAIILYFAQGAVDSLVNYLVGVYAYYDISSYSQYIVYFLYFIAALLLIGALIDVIAYFLYKRTTFLMTTKDGKEYKFLLRGRGSQIDDFRMAVQDAKDLYLEETENRYFDKMRSVLFNQSNYEYALNNQSPEQKTQLPGDKTQRIENKTKTIDGSKTGQIEAAEIKQLGGQADDFMSQVKVVFAELGFDITTLQNGKGADLILTGEGLRYAVSVESRDRIVTADDVTEIVQARDFNRCDFGIIVAEGDVSTDVRNFAQQNGIKIIGLNDTDGLRN
;
A
#
# COMPACT_ATOMS: atom_id res chain seq x y z
N MET A 1 16.96 -8.92 0.45
CA MET A 1 16.38 -7.60 0.76
C MET A 1 16.68 -7.29 2.22
N ALA A 2 16.78 -6.00 2.59
CA ALA A 2 16.80 -5.64 4.01
C ALA A 2 15.46 -6.04 4.65
N ASP A 3 15.48 -6.48 5.90
CA ASP A 3 14.24 -6.80 6.61
C ASP A 3 13.51 -5.50 6.99
N PHE A 4 12.37 -5.28 6.35
CA PHE A 4 11.50 -4.12 6.59
C PHE A 4 10.30 -4.46 7.49
N SER A 5 10.16 -5.71 7.95
CA SER A 5 8.99 -6.20 8.70
C SER A 5 8.59 -5.29 9.87
N LYS A 6 9.57 -4.75 10.60
CA LYS A 6 9.34 -3.84 11.73
C LYS A 6 8.68 -2.49 11.38
N TYR A 7 8.64 -2.13 10.10
CA TYR A 7 8.04 -0.88 9.62
C TYR A 7 6.70 -1.10 8.91
N LEU A 8 6.28 -2.35 8.73
CA LEU A 8 5.08 -2.72 7.98
C LEU A 8 3.88 -2.92 8.93
N GLY A 9 2.70 -2.53 8.47
CA GLY A 9 1.45 -2.96 9.11
C GLY A 9 1.21 -4.47 8.93
N LYS A 10 0.32 -5.07 9.74
CA LYS A 10 0.00 -6.52 9.70
C LYS A 10 -0.42 -7.02 8.29
N GLU A 11 -0.97 -6.14 7.46
CA GLU A 11 -1.44 -6.45 6.11
C GLU A 11 -0.54 -5.89 4.99
N GLU A 12 0.57 -5.25 5.34
CA GLU A 12 1.45 -4.64 4.35
C GLU A 12 2.54 -5.60 3.90
N ARG A 13 2.72 -5.67 2.59
CA ARG A 13 3.77 -6.46 1.96
C ARG A 13 4.66 -5.53 1.14
N VAL A 14 5.98 -5.68 1.29
CA VAL A 14 6.94 -4.98 0.44
C VAL A 14 6.89 -5.60 -0.95
N LEU A 15 6.56 -4.79 -1.93
CA LEU A 15 6.53 -5.19 -3.33
C LEU A 15 7.90 -5.02 -3.97
N ASN A 16 8.53 -3.87 -3.73
CA ASN A 16 9.84 -3.57 -4.27
C ASN A 16 10.56 -2.49 -3.46
N SER A 17 11.87 -2.35 -3.66
CA SER A 17 12.67 -1.28 -3.07
C SER A 17 13.78 -0.84 -4.01
N ILE A 18 14.02 0.46 -4.10
CA ILE A 18 15.07 1.03 -4.96
C ILE A 18 15.78 2.19 -4.27
N ASP A 19 17.07 2.35 -4.54
CA ASP A 19 17.80 3.51 -4.04
C ASP A 19 17.44 4.77 -4.85
N MET A 20 17.21 5.87 -4.13
CA MET A 20 16.73 7.13 -4.68
C MET A 20 17.40 8.35 -4.05
N LYS A 21 17.17 9.50 -4.67
CA LYS A 21 17.35 10.84 -4.10
C LYS A 21 16.09 11.68 -4.31
N ASP A 22 15.62 12.31 -3.25
CA ASP A 22 14.45 13.21 -3.30
C ASP A 22 14.86 14.59 -3.82
N GLU A 23 14.72 14.83 -5.12
CA GLU A 23 15.04 16.11 -5.78
C GLU A 23 14.08 17.24 -5.39
N THR A 24 12.89 16.92 -4.88
CA THR A 24 11.87 17.90 -4.45
C THR A 24 12.39 18.84 -3.36
N ILE A 25 13.18 18.30 -2.42
CA ILE A 25 13.78 19.08 -1.33
C ILE A 25 14.94 19.96 -1.85
N PHE A 26 15.50 19.63 -3.00
CA PHE A 26 16.75 20.21 -3.50
C PHE A 26 16.56 21.26 -4.59
N ALA A 27 15.36 21.41 -5.14
CA ALA A 27 15.03 22.44 -6.14
C ALA A 27 15.30 23.88 -5.66
N THR A 28 15.40 24.11 -4.35
CA THR A 28 15.60 25.45 -3.78
C THR A 28 17.06 25.83 -3.52
N ASN A 29 18.03 24.91 -3.52
CA ASN A 29 19.44 25.24 -3.24
C ASN A 29 20.41 24.26 -3.91
N ASN A 30 21.00 24.70 -5.02
CA ASN A 30 22.16 24.13 -5.74
C ASN A 30 22.08 22.61 -6.06
N PRO A 31 21.69 22.21 -7.29
CA PRO A 31 21.61 20.80 -7.69
C PRO A 31 22.95 20.05 -7.58
N ALA A 32 24.09 20.74 -7.69
CA ALA A 32 25.40 20.12 -7.47
C ALA A 32 25.64 19.72 -6.01
N ALA A 33 25.06 20.43 -5.04
CA ALA A 33 25.15 20.08 -3.61
C ALA A 33 24.24 18.89 -3.24
N ALA A 34 23.17 18.66 -4.00
CA ALA A 34 22.31 17.47 -3.87
C ALA A 34 23.04 16.17 -4.28
N GLU A 35 24.07 16.27 -5.14
CA GLU A 35 24.90 15.11 -5.49
C GLU A 35 25.68 14.53 -4.29
N TRP A 36 26.05 15.37 -3.32
CA TRP A 36 26.86 14.97 -2.17
C TRP A 36 26.06 14.42 -0.98
N LYS A 37 24.72 14.54 -0.99
CA LYS A 37 23.86 14.00 0.07
C LYS A 37 23.57 12.51 -0.12
N SER A 38 23.39 11.83 1.01
CA SER A 38 23.24 10.38 1.12
C SER A 38 22.01 9.87 0.37
N TRP A 39 22.22 8.85 -0.48
CA TRP A 39 21.16 8.04 -1.07
C TRP A 39 20.23 7.48 0.01
N THR A 40 18.93 7.50 -0.26
CA THR A 40 17.89 6.89 0.57
C THR A 40 17.26 5.73 -0.19
N THR A 41 16.69 4.76 0.51
CA THR A 41 15.98 3.65 -0.13
C THR A 41 14.49 3.97 -0.13
N LEU A 42 13.88 4.05 -1.32
CA LEU A 42 12.44 4.09 -1.50
C LEU A 42 11.92 2.67 -1.44
N VAL A 43 10.99 2.43 -0.51
CA VAL A 43 10.30 1.16 -0.38
C VAL A 43 8.86 1.35 -0.83
N LEU A 44 8.41 0.47 -1.72
CA LEU A 44 7.05 0.38 -2.18
C LEU A 44 6.36 -0.81 -1.50
N THR A 45 5.22 -0.57 -0.89
CA THR A 45 4.30 -1.60 -0.41
C THR A 45 3.03 -1.61 -1.23
N ASN A 46 2.14 -2.55 -0.95
CA ASN A 46 0.78 -2.58 -1.47
C ASN A 46 -0.09 -1.38 -1.03
N LYS A 47 0.31 -0.60 -0.01
CA LYS A 47 -0.51 0.50 0.53
C LYS A 47 0.18 1.87 0.52
N ARG A 48 1.51 1.93 0.51
CA ARG A 48 2.27 3.19 0.64
C ARG A 48 3.67 3.12 0.05
N PHE A 49 4.21 4.30 -0.22
CA PHE A 49 5.62 4.53 -0.40
C PHE A 49 6.22 5.05 0.90
N PHE A 50 7.41 4.59 1.26
CA PHE A 50 8.17 5.24 2.30
C PHE A 50 9.66 5.28 2.00
N SER A 51 10.32 6.36 2.43
CA SER A 51 11.75 6.53 2.25
C SER A 51 12.50 6.21 3.54
N LEU A 52 13.56 5.40 3.46
CA LEU A 52 14.48 5.14 4.56
C LEU A 52 15.85 5.75 4.27
N ASN A 53 16.31 6.63 5.17
CA ASN A 53 17.68 7.11 5.14
C ASN A 53 18.53 6.29 6.13
N LYS A 54 19.61 5.67 5.64
CA LYS A 54 20.52 4.84 6.45
C LYS A 54 21.18 5.60 7.62
N LYS A 55 21.31 6.92 7.52
CA LYS A 55 22.01 7.76 8.52
C LYS A 55 21.10 8.50 9.49
N ARG A 56 19.85 8.77 9.09
CA ARG A 56 18.84 9.43 9.94
C ARG A 56 17.52 8.71 9.72
N LEU A 57 16.92 8.18 10.79
CA LEU A 57 15.55 7.63 10.76
C LEU A 57 14.54 8.77 10.56
N SER A 58 14.53 9.34 9.35
CA SER A 58 13.48 10.21 8.87
C SER A 58 12.74 9.40 7.82
N MET A 59 11.51 9.02 8.17
CA MET A 59 10.58 8.31 7.30
C MET A 59 9.64 9.35 6.72
N ARG A 60 9.68 9.53 5.41
CA ARG A 60 8.62 10.22 4.69
C ARG A 60 7.73 9.15 4.10
N GLU A 61 6.44 9.26 4.36
CA GLU A 61 5.42 8.31 3.96
C GLU A 61 4.45 8.98 2.99
N PHE A 62 4.05 8.24 1.96
CA PHE A 62 3.00 8.63 1.02
C PHE A 62 2.06 7.45 0.86
N ARG A 63 0.79 7.65 1.16
CA ARG A 63 -0.20 6.60 0.91
C ARG A 63 -0.50 6.52 -0.57
N LEU A 64 -0.67 5.32 -1.11
CA LEU A 64 -1.01 5.12 -2.52
C LEU A 64 -2.34 5.81 -2.88
N GLU A 65 -3.27 5.86 -1.94
CA GLU A 65 -4.55 6.57 -2.07
C GLU A 65 -4.38 8.08 -2.31
N ASP A 66 -3.29 8.67 -1.86
CA ASP A 66 -3.00 10.09 -2.04
C ASP A 66 -2.29 10.39 -3.36
N VAL A 67 -1.81 9.35 -4.06
CA VAL A 67 -1.07 9.50 -5.32
C VAL A 67 -2.05 9.58 -6.49
N VAL A 68 -2.16 10.77 -7.10
CA VAL A 68 -3.04 11.01 -8.25
C VAL A 68 -2.39 10.52 -9.54
N SER A 69 -1.13 10.91 -9.76
CA SER A 69 -0.42 10.58 -10.99
C SER A 69 1.02 10.21 -10.73
N THR A 70 1.56 9.33 -11.57
CA THR A 70 2.96 8.93 -11.58
C THR A 70 3.53 9.13 -12.98
N GLY A 71 4.72 9.69 -13.07
CA GLY A 71 5.43 9.91 -14.32
C GLY A 71 6.86 9.40 -14.26
N TRP A 72 7.47 9.20 -15.43
CA TRP A 72 8.83 8.71 -15.55
C TRP A 72 9.58 9.57 -16.55
N VAL A 73 10.66 10.20 -16.12
CA VAL A 73 11.54 10.99 -16.97
C VAL A 73 12.90 10.30 -17.06
N TYR A 74 13.27 9.92 -18.27
CA TYR A 74 14.57 9.30 -18.52
C TYR A 74 15.62 10.38 -18.74
N HIS A 75 16.71 10.31 -17.96
CA HIS A 75 17.83 11.22 -18.12
C HIS A 75 18.95 10.50 -18.88
N PRO A 76 19.18 10.84 -20.16
CA PRO A 76 20.34 10.34 -20.89
C PRO A 76 21.63 10.76 -20.19
N GLN A 77 22.55 9.82 -20.00
CA GLN A 77 23.87 10.10 -19.41
C GLN A 77 24.83 10.67 -20.46
N TRP A 78 24.51 11.84 -21.02
CA TRP A 78 25.32 12.49 -22.06
C TRP A 78 26.79 12.62 -21.69
N GLY A 79 27.12 12.83 -20.40
CA GLY A 79 28.50 12.88 -19.93
C GLY A 79 29.32 11.62 -20.25
N ARG A 80 28.70 10.43 -20.28
CA ARG A 80 29.37 9.18 -20.67
C ARG A 80 29.63 9.12 -22.18
N ILE A 81 28.67 9.54 -22.99
CA ILE A 81 28.83 9.63 -24.44
C ILE A 81 29.94 10.63 -24.77
N ILE A 82 29.91 11.81 -24.15
CA ILE A 82 30.93 12.85 -24.34
C ILE A 82 32.32 12.31 -23.92
N GLY A 83 32.42 11.63 -22.76
CA GLY A 83 33.65 10.98 -22.32
C GLY A 83 34.18 9.95 -23.30
N ALA A 84 33.31 9.09 -23.84
CA ALA A 84 33.67 8.12 -24.86
C ALA A 84 34.20 8.79 -26.14
N VAL A 85 33.54 9.85 -26.61
CA VAL A 85 33.99 10.63 -27.78
C VAL A 85 35.35 11.25 -27.53
N ILE A 86 35.57 11.87 -26.36
CA ILE A 86 36.86 12.45 -25.99
C ILE A 86 37.96 11.38 -26.00
N ASN A 87 37.71 10.22 -25.42
CA ASN A 87 38.67 9.11 -25.40
C ASN A 87 39.03 8.63 -26.81
N VAL A 88 38.05 8.53 -27.72
CA VAL A 88 38.28 8.17 -29.13
C VAL A 88 39.11 9.23 -29.85
N VAL A 89 38.80 10.51 -29.66
CA VAL A 89 39.54 11.62 -30.27
C VAL A 89 40.98 11.64 -29.77
N LEU A 90 41.21 11.49 -28.46
CA LEU A 90 42.55 11.42 -27.89
C LEU A 90 43.33 10.21 -28.40
N ALA A 91 42.70 9.04 -28.50
CA ALA A 91 43.32 7.85 -29.09
C ALA A 91 43.72 8.10 -30.55
N ALA A 92 42.86 8.72 -31.36
CA ALA A 92 43.15 9.05 -32.75
C ALA A 92 44.33 10.04 -32.88
N ILE A 93 44.39 11.05 -32.01
CA ILE A 93 45.51 12.00 -31.96
C ILE A 93 46.82 11.28 -31.62
N ILE A 94 46.82 10.41 -30.61
CA ILE A 94 48.00 9.63 -30.22
C ILE A 94 48.47 8.72 -31.35
N LEU A 95 47.54 8.02 -32.02
CA LEU A 95 47.86 7.17 -33.17
C LEU A 95 48.43 7.96 -34.34
N TYR A 96 47.88 9.15 -34.63
CA TYR A 96 48.40 10.04 -35.67
C TYR A 96 49.84 10.48 -35.38
N PHE A 97 50.13 10.90 -34.15
CA PHE A 97 51.49 11.27 -33.74
C PHE A 97 52.44 10.08 -33.70
N ALA A 98 51.98 8.90 -33.26
CA ALA A 98 52.79 7.68 -33.28
C ALA A 98 53.20 7.31 -34.71
N GLN A 99 52.27 7.40 -35.67
CA GLN A 99 52.55 7.15 -37.09
C GLN A 99 53.53 8.18 -37.66
N GLY A 100 53.28 9.48 -37.43
CA GLY A 100 54.18 10.54 -37.91
C GLY A 100 55.58 10.48 -37.29
N ALA A 101 55.68 10.07 -36.02
CA ALA A 101 56.95 9.84 -35.34
C ALA A 101 57.71 8.65 -35.94
N VAL A 102 57.02 7.55 -36.28
CA VAL A 102 57.61 6.42 -37.00
C VAL A 102 58.16 6.88 -38.36
N ASP A 103 57.35 7.57 -39.16
CA ASP A 103 57.75 7.99 -40.50
C ASP A 103 58.93 8.98 -40.47
N SER A 104 58.92 9.94 -39.53
CA SER A 104 60.01 10.91 -39.36
C SER A 104 61.30 10.25 -38.86
N LEU A 105 61.18 9.31 -37.93
CA LEU A 105 62.33 8.62 -37.32
C LEU A 105 62.96 7.61 -38.30
N VAL A 106 62.15 6.88 -39.08
CA VAL A 106 62.63 5.99 -40.14
C VAL A 106 63.36 6.81 -41.21
N ASN A 107 62.80 7.92 -41.68
CA ASN A 107 63.44 8.76 -42.69
C ASN A 107 64.74 9.42 -42.19
N TYR A 108 64.78 9.85 -40.92
CA TYR A 108 66.00 10.41 -40.32
C TYR A 108 67.09 9.35 -40.10
N LEU A 109 66.74 8.16 -39.61
CA LEU A 109 67.71 7.08 -39.38
C LEU A 109 68.29 6.52 -40.68
N VAL A 110 67.47 6.37 -41.73
CA VAL A 110 67.93 5.98 -43.08
C VAL A 110 68.90 7.03 -43.65
N GLY A 111 68.71 8.31 -43.33
CA GLY A 111 69.57 9.40 -43.80
C GLY A 111 70.86 9.61 -42.99
N VAL A 112 70.88 9.27 -41.69
CA VAL A 112 71.98 9.68 -40.79
C VAL A 112 72.83 8.51 -40.29
N TYR A 113 72.27 7.30 -40.10
CA TYR A 113 72.99 6.20 -39.46
C TYR A 113 72.80 4.87 -40.18
N ALA A 114 73.72 4.56 -41.10
CA ALA A 114 73.97 3.18 -41.52
C ALA A 114 74.74 2.35 -40.44
N TYR A 115 74.96 2.86 -39.22
CA TYR A 115 75.96 2.29 -38.31
C TYR A 115 75.64 2.25 -36.79
N TYR A 116 74.49 2.74 -36.32
CA TYR A 116 74.14 2.68 -34.88
C TYR A 116 72.75 2.10 -34.63
N ASP A 117 72.68 1.15 -33.69
CA ASP A 117 71.48 0.39 -33.31
C ASP A 117 70.53 1.19 -32.40
N ILE A 118 70.09 2.35 -32.89
CA ILE A 118 69.08 3.24 -32.25
C ILE A 118 67.65 2.68 -32.45
N SER A 119 67.54 1.55 -33.14
CA SER A 119 66.27 0.94 -33.55
C SER A 119 65.41 0.49 -32.37
N SER A 120 66.03 0.03 -31.28
CA SER A 120 65.31 -0.61 -30.17
C SER A 120 64.56 0.38 -29.27
N TYR A 121 65.19 1.48 -28.85
CA TYR A 121 64.56 2.44 -27.93
C TYR A 121 63.38 3.19 -28.54
N SER A 122 63.49 3.59 -29.81
CA SER A 122 62.44 4.28 -30.55
C SER A 122 61.21 3.40 -30.77
N GLN A 123 61.41 2.10 -31.02
CA GLN A 123 60.32 1.13 -31.12
C GLN A 123 59.54 1.00 -29.80
N TYR A 124 60.21 0.99 -28.64
CA TYR A 124 59.53 0.95 -27.35
C TYR A 124 58.62 2.16 -27.10
N ILE A 125 59.04 3.37 -27.50
CA ILE A 125 58.22 4.58 -27.39
C ILE A 125 56.97 4.45 -28.25
N VAL A 126 57.11 3.99 -29.49
CA VAL A 126 55.99 3.80 -30.42
C VAL A 126 55.01 2.75 -29.89
N TYR A 127 55.49 1.60 -29.41
CA TYR A 127 54.65 0.58 -28.80
C TYR A 127 53.94 1.07 -27.54
N PHE A 128 54.60 1.90 -26.73
CA PHE A 128 53.98 2.51 -25.56
C PHE A 128 52.84 3.47 -25.94
N LEU A 129 53.02 4.28 -27.00
CA LEU A 129 51.95 5.14 -27.52
C LEU A 129 50.76 4.34 -28.04
N TYR A 130 51.00 3.26 -28.79
CA TYR A 130 49.94 2.34 -29.23
C TYR A 130 49.20 1.71 -28.05
N PHE A 131 49.92 1.32 -26.99
CA PHE A 131 49.32 0.78 -25.77
C PHE A 131 48.41 1.80 -25.08
N ILE A 132 48.85 3.06 -24.94
CA ILE A 132 48.00 4.13 -24.37
C ILE A 132 46.74 4.35 -25.22
N ALA A 133 46.88 4.41 -26.55
CA ALA A 133 45.74 4.55 -27.45
C ALA A 133 44.74 3.41 -27.29
N ALA A 134 45.21 2.17 -27.15
CA ALA A 134 44.37 1.00 -26.90
C ALA A 134 43.61 1.11 -25.58
N LEU A 135 44.26 1.56 -24.49
CA LEU A 135 43.61 1.78 -23.20
C LEU A 135 42.49 2.83 -23.28
N LEU A 136 42.71 3.92 -24.03
CA LEU A 136 41.69 4.95 -24.25
C LEU A 136 40.47 4.39 -25.01
N LEU A 137 40.70 3.56 -26.05
CA LEU A 137 39.61 2.91 -26.78
C LEU A 137 38.81 1.94 -25.91
N ILE A 138 39.50 1.16 -25.05
CA ILE A 138 38.84 0.30 -24.05
C ILE A 138 38.02 1.15 -23.08
N GLY A 139 38.56 2.27 -22.60
CA GLY A 139 37.83 3.22 -21.74
C GLY A 139 36.58 3.78 -22.42
N ALA A 140 36.67 4.16 -23.69
CA ALA A 140 35.53 4.62 -24.49
C ALA A 140 34.45 3.53 -24.61
N LEU A 141 34.84 2.29 -24.88
CA LEU A 141 33.92 1.16 -24.94
C LEU A 141 33.21 0.93 -23.59
N ILE A 142 33.95 1.00 -22.49
CA ILE A 142 33.39 0.89 -21.13
C ILE A 142 32.37 2.00 -20.88
N ASP A 143 32.64 3.25 -21.28
CA ASP A 143 31.71 4.37 -21.12
C ASP A 143 30.43 4.18 -21.95
N VAL A 144 30.53 3.67 -23.18
CA VAL A 144 29.37 3.33 -24.02
C VAL A 144 28.54 2.21 -23.39
N ILE A 145 29.19 1.13 -22.93
CA ILE A 145 28.49 0.03 -22.24
C ILE A 145 27.82 0.55 -20.96
N ALA A 146 28.52 1.38 -20.18
CA ALA A 146 27.99 1.98 -18.96
C ALA A 146 26.77 2.89 -19.24
N TYR A 147 26.77 3.62 -20.36
CA TYR A 147 25.63 4.43 -20.79
C TYR A 147 24.36 3.58 -20.97
N PHE A 148 24.48 2.38 -21.55
CA PHE A 148 23.33 1.48 -21.73
C PHE A 148 22.93 0.73 -20.45
N LEU A 149 23.89 0.38 -19.60
CA LEU A 149 23.63 -0.38 -18.37
C LEU A 149 23.05 0.47 -17.24
N TYR A 150 23.52 1.71 -17.11
CA TYR A 150 23.11 2.61 -16.04
C TYR A 150 22.09 3.63 -16.57
N LYS A 151 20.80 3.33 -16.42
CA LYS A 151 19.76 4.31 -16.65
C LYS A 151 19.58 5.17 -15.39
N ARG A 152 19.55 6.49 -15.55
CA ARG A 152 19.03 7.40 -14.52
C ARG A 152 17.61 7.74 -14.92
N THR A 153 16.68 7.45 -14.03
CA THR A 153 15.26 7.71 -14.24
C THR A 153 14.73 8.48 -13.06
N THR A 154 14.04 9.57 -13.34
CA THR A 154 13.34 10.35 -12.33
C THR A 154 11.90 9.88 -12.27
N PHE A 155 11.51 9.38 -11.11
CA PHE A 155 10.13 9.05 -10.78
C PHE A 155 9.44 10.32 -10.29
N LEU A 156 8.39 10.72 -11.01
CA LEU A 156 7.54 11.84 -10.68
C LEU A 156 6.27 11.33 -10.02
N MET A 157 5.85 11.97 -8.94
CA MET A 157 4.64 11.59 -8.21
C MET A 157 3.89 12.85 -7.80
N THR A 158 2.61 12.95 -8.15
CA THR A 158 1.75 14.07 -7.75
C THR A 158 0.72 13.58 -6.77
N THR A 159 0.59 14.27 -5.64
CA THR A 159 -0.40 13.92 -4.61
C THR A 159 -1.71 14.69 -4.79
N LYS A 160 -2.78 14.24 -4.11
CA LYS A 160 -4.10 14.89 -4.09
C LYS A 160 -4.04 16.37 -3.65
N ASP A 161 -3.08 16.71 -2.80
CA ASP A 161 -2.81 18.09 -2.36
C ASP A 161 -2.19 18.98 -3.47
N GLY A 162 -1.96 18.44 -4.67
CA GLY A 162 -1.31 19.15 -5.77
C GLY A 162 0.22 19.28 -5.60
N LYS A 163 0.82 18.61 -4.61
CA LYS A 163 2.28 18.62 -4.43
C LYS A 163 2.93 17.64 -5.38
N GLU A 164 3.93 18.11 -6.10
CA GLU A 164 4.77 17.28 -6.96
C GLU A 164 6.03 16.84 -6.22
N TYR A 165 6.35 15.55 -6.34
CA TYR A 165 7.55 14.94 -5.81
C TYR A 165 8.39 14.37 -6.95
N LYS A 166 9.70 14.58 -6.87
CA LYS A 166 10.68 14.15 -7.88
C LYS A 166 11.73 13.28 -7.19
N PHE A 167 11.83 12.03 -7.61
CA PHE A 167 12.76 11.06 -7.05
C PHE A 167 13.71 10.56 -8.12
N LEU A 168 14.99 10.93 -8.03
CA LEU A 168 16.02 10.40 -8.90
C LEU A 168 16.37 8.98 -8.47
N LEU A 169 15.97 7.98 -9.25
CA LEU A 169 16.23 6.58 -8.97
C LEU A 169 17.59 6.15 -9.50
N ARG A 170 18.23 5.23 -8.77
CA ARG A 170 19.48 4.59 -9.18
C ARG A 170 19.36 3.08 -9.06
N GLY A 171 19.69 2.41 -10.15
CA GLY A 171 19.74 0.95 -10.21
C GLY A 171 20.22 0.50 -11.57
N ARG A 172 20.29 -0.81 -11.76
CA ARG A 172 20.35 -1.39 -13.11
C ARG A 172 19.05 -1.09 -13.84
N GLY A 173 19.09 -1.03 -15.17
CA GLY A 173 17.87 -0.83 -15.99
C GLY A 173 16.73 -1.78 -15.59
N SER A 174 17.04 -3.07 -15.43
CA SER A 174 16.06 -4.07 -14.99
C SER A 174 15.43 -3.76 -13.64
N GLN A 175 16.22 -3.30 -12.65
CA GLN A 175 15.69 -2.96 -11.32
C GLN A 175 14.73 -1.76 -11.36
N ILE A 176 15.01 -0.78 -12.23
CA ILE A 176 14.12 0.38 -12.42
C ILE A 176 12.84 -0.06 -13.12
N ASP A 177 12.94 -0.94 -14.12
CA ASP A 177 11.79 -1.48 -14.83
C ASP A 177 10.92 -2.36 -13.90
N ASP A 178 11.54 -3.21 -13.08
CA ASP A 178 10.86 -4.00 -12.04
C ASP A 178 10.16 -3.10 -11.01
N PHE A 179 10.82 -2.01 -10.60
CA PHE A 179 10.23 -1.04 -9.69
C PHE A 179 9.05 -0.32 -10.35
N ARG A 180 9.17 0.04 -11.63
CA ARG A 180 8.08 0.66 -12.39
C ARG A 180 6.86 -0.26 -12.52
N MET A 181 7.07 -1.53 -12.85
CA MET A 181 6.00 -2.53 -12.90
C MET A 181 5.35 -2.70 -11.54
N ALA A 182 6.15 -2.80 -10.47
CA ALA A 182 5.60 -2.90 -9.11
C ALA A 182 4.76 -1.68 -8.71
N VAL A 183 5.14 -0.46 -9.11
CA VAL A 183 4.34 0.76 -8.88
C VAL A 183 3.00 0.68 -9.60
N GLN A 184 2.98 0.14 -10.82
CA GLN A 184 1.75 -0.03 -11.59
C GLN A 184 0.88 -1.12 -10.97
N ASP A 185 1.44 -2.28 -10.63
CA ASP A 185 0.73 -3.36 -9.96
C ASP A 185 0.15 -2.91 -8.62
N ALA A 186 0.88 -2.10 -7.85
CA ALA A 186 0.38 -1.56 -6.59
C ALA A 186 -0.83 -0.61 -6.78
N LYS A 187 -0.85 0.14 -7.89
CA LYS A 187 -1.99 0.99 -8.25
C LYS A 187 -3.19 0.17 -8.69
N ASP A 188 -2.95 -0.86 -9.50
CA ASP A 188 -4.01 -1.74 -10.00
C ASP A 188 -4.62 -2.55 -8.84
N LEU A 189 -3.80 -3.06 -7.93
CA LEU A 189 -4.24 -3.73 -6.71
C LEU A 189 -5.07 -2.81 -5.81
N TYR A 190 -4.67 -1.55 -5.68
CA TYR A 190 -5.43 -0.55 -4.93
C TYR A 190 -6.79 -0.28 -5.61
N LEU A 191 -6.83 -0.12 -6.93
CA LEU A 191 -8.07 0.07 -7.67
C LEU A 191 -9.00 -1.13 -7.47
N GLU A 192 -8.50 -2.36 -7.61
CA GLU A 192 -9.27 -3.58 -7.37
C GLU A 192 -9.81 -3.65 -5.94
N GLU A 193 -9.01 -3.32 -4.92
CA GLU A 193 -9.49 -3.26 -3.53
C GLU A 193 -10.59 -2.19 -3.34
N THR A 194 -10.47 -1.03 -4.00
CA THR A 194 -11.49 0.02 -3.91
C THR A 194 -12.76 -0.30 -4.68
N GLU A 195 -12.64 -0.94 -5.84
CA GLU A 195 -13.76 -1.41 -6.65
C GLU A 195 -14.50 -2.53 -5.92
N ASN A 196 -13.79 -3.51 -5.37
CA ASN A 196 -14.39 -4.58 -4.57
C ASN A 196 -15.16 -4.01 -3.37
N ARG A 197 -14.57 -3.04 -2.64
CA ARG A 197 -15.29 -2.33 -1.56
C ARG A 197 -16.52 -1.57 -2.07
N TYR A 198 -16.44 -0.98 -3.26
CA TYR A 198 -17.58 -0.31 -3.87
C TYR A 198 -18.67 -1.30 -4.28
N PHE A 199 -18.31 -2.44 -4.88
CA PHE A 199 -19.24 -3.50 -5.24
C PHE A 199 -19.92 -4.10 -4.01
N ASP A 200 -19.19 -4.34 -2.94
CA ASP A 200 -19.76 -4.82 -1.67
C ASP A 200 -20.76 -3.81 -1.08
N LYS A 201 -20.41 -2.51 -1.14
CA LYS A 201 -21.32 -1.44 -0.70
C LYS A 201 -22.53 -1.26 -1.61
N MET A 202 -22.35 -1.38 -2.93
CA MET A 202 -23.46 -1.30 -3.89
C MET A 202 -24.38 -2.51 -3.75
N ARG A 203 -23.81 -3.70 -3.55
CA ARG A 203 -24.55 -4.93 -3.29
C ARG A 203 -25.37 -4.82 -2.01
N SER A 204 -24.82 -4.26 -0.93
CA SER A 204 -25.59 -4.05 0.30
C SER A 204 -26.71 -3.02 0.11
N VAL A 205 -26.49 -1.95 -0.64
CA VAL A 205 -27.54 -0.96 -0.97
C VAL A 205 -28.65 -1.58 -1.82
N LEU A 206 -28.32 -2.34 -2.88
CA LEU A 206 -29.30 -3.01 -3.73
C LEU A 206 -30.10 -4.07 -2.96
N PHE A 207 -29.44 -4.81 -2.07
CA PHE A 207 -30.11 -5.78 -1.21
C PHE A 207 -31.11 -5.09 -0.28
N ASN A 208 -30.71 -3.96 0.32
CA ASN A 208 -31.61 -3.14 1.14
C ASN A 208 -32.79 -2.57 0.35
N GLN A 209 -32.59 -2.15 -0.90
CA GLN A 209 -33.68 -1.68 -1.78
C GLN A 209 -34.65 -2.81 -2.12
N SER A 210 -34.13 -3.98 -2.49
CA SER A 210 -34.95 -5.17 -2.76
C SER A 210 -35.80 -5.57 -1.54
N ASN A 211 -35.19 -5.56 -0.35
CA ASN A 211 -35.89 -5.84 0.90
C ASN A 211 -36.99 -4.80 1.19
N TYR A 212 -36.73 -3.53 0.88
CA TYR A 212 -37.73 -2.46 1.02
C TYR A 212 -38.91 -2.65 0.06
N GLU A 213 -38.66 -2.98 -1.20
CA GLU A 213 -39.71 -3.25 -2.19
C GLU A 213 -40.53 -4.49 -1.84
N TYR A 214 -39.88 -5.55 -1.36
CA TYR A 214 -40.55 -6.73 -0.85
C TYR A 214 -41.48 -6.41 0.33
N ALA A 215 -41.02 -5.58 1.27
CA ALA A 215 -41.84 -5.11 2.38
C ALA A 215 -43.04 -4.27 1.90
N LEU A 216 -42.83 -3.39 0.90
CA LEU A 216 -43.88 -2.54 0.34
C LEU A 216 -44.96 -3.35 -0.40
N ASN A 217 -44.57 -4.43 -1.08
CA ASN A 217 -45.48 -5.29 -1.84
C ASN A 217 -46.26 -6.26 -0.95
N ASN A 218 -45.70 -6.65 0.19
CA ASN A 218 -46.36 -7.53 1.16
C ASN A 218 -47.17 -6.77 2.24
N GLN A 219 -47.23 -5.44 2.17
CA GLN A 219 -48.18 -4.67 2.98
C GLN A 219 -49.61 -4.88 2.48
N SER A 220 -50.52 -5.17 3.42
CA SER A 220 -51.94 -5.35 3.17
C SER A 220 -52.59 -4.07 2.62
N PRO A 221 -53.67 -4.19 1.80
CA PRO A 221 -54.30 -3.04 1.13
C PRO A 221 -54.75 -1.91 2.08
N GLU A 222 -55.09 -2.25 3.33
CA GLU A 222 -55.52 -1.29 4.36
C GLU A 222 -54.41 -0.32 4.78
N GLN A 223 -53.14 -0.72 4.73
CA GLN A 223 -51.98 0.13 5.05
C GLN A 223 -51.55 1.06 3.90
N LYS A 224 -51.93 0.76 2.65
CA LYS A 224 -51.64 1.62 1.49
C LYS A 224 -52.45 2.93 1.46
N THR A 225 -53.54 3.01 2.24
CA THR A 225 -54.49 4.14 2.22
C THR A 225 -54.08 5.33 3.10
N GLN A 226 -53.00 5.22 3.89
CA GLN A 226 -52.47 6.32 4.69
C GLN A 226 -51.11 6.80 4.14
N LEU A 227 -51.13 7.48 3.00
CA LEU A 227 -50.05 8.37 2.61
C LEU A 227 -50.59 9.80 2.52
N PRO A 228 -50.31 10.68 3.50
CA PRO A 228 -50.35 12.11 3.25
C PRO A 228 -49.06 12.51 2.55
N GLY A 229 -49.22 13.20 1.42
CA GLY A 229 -48.12 13.80 0.68
C GLY A 229 -47.44 14.88 1.50
N ASP A 230 -46.16 14.69 1.78
CA ASP A 230 -45.15 15.76 1.77
C ASP A 230 -43.77 15.11 1.92
N LYS A 231 -43.13 14.77 0.81
CA LYS A 231 -41.92 13.92 0.80
C LYS A 231 -40.64 14.62 0.33
N THR A 232 -40.59 15.94 0.29
CA THR A 232 -39.35 16.65 -0.08
C THR A 232 -38.55 17.12 1.13
N GLN A 233 -39.17 17.33 2.30
CA GLN A 233 -38.46 17.73 3.53
C GLN A 233 -38.03 16.58 4.43
N ARG A 234 -38.46 15.33 4.15
CA ARG A 234 -38.23 14.18 5.03
C ARG A 234 -36.96 13.37 4.70
N ILE A 235 -36.31 13.64 3.57
CA ILE A 235 -35.10 12.93 3.14
C ILE A 235 -33.86 13.43 3.89
N GLU A 236 -33.79 14.72 4.25
CA GLU A 236 -32.66 15.25 5.04
C GLU A 236 -32.70 14.84 6.51
N ASN A 237 -33.89 14.65 7.09
CA ASN A 237 -34.03 14.20 8.48
C ASN A 237 -33.95 12.68 8.66
N LYS A 238 -34.13 11.88 7.59
CA LYS A 238 -34.07 10.41 7.67
C LYS A 238 -32.66 9.83 7.60
N THR A 239 -31.66 10.54 7.09
CA THR A 239 -30.27 10.08 7.15
C THR A 239 -29.70 10.06 8.58
N LYS A 240 -30.39 10.68 9.54
CA LYS A 240 -30.05 10.64 10.97
C LYS A 240 -30.79 9.57 11.78
N THR A 241 -31.73 8.82 11.18
CA THR A 241 -32.62 7.89 11.91
C THR A 241 -32.81 6.55 11.17
N ILE A 242 -31.76 6.04 10.54
CA ILE A 242 -31.70 4.63 10.12
C ILE A 242 -30.83 3.90 11.15
N ASP A 243 -31.37 3.75 12.36
CA ASP A 243 -30.72 2.99 13.44
C ASP A 243 -31.75 2.22 14.30
N GLY A 244 -32.94 1.92 13.76
CA GLY A 244 -34.06 1.48 14.60
C GLY A 244 -35.14 0.72 13.87
N SER A 245 -34.82 -0.48 13.38
CA SER A 245 -35.83 -1.47 13.01
C SER A 245 -35.39 -2.83 13.56
N LYS A 246 -35.97 -3.17 14.72
CA LYS A 246 -35.79 -4.36 15.58
C LYS A 246 -34.42 -4.61 16.21
N THR A 247 -33.33 -4.12 15.66
CA THR A 247 -32.07 -3.99 16.41
C THR A 247 -32.15 -2.91 17.51
N GLY A 248 -33.06 -1.93 17.36
CA GLY A 248 -33.29 -0.86 18.33
C GLY A 248 -34.18 -1.22 19.53
N GLN A 249 -34.71 -2.44 19.62
CA GLN A 249 -35.57 -2.89 20.73
C GLN A 249 -34.99 -4.04 21.55
N ILE A 250 -33.70 -4.36 21.38
CA ILE A 250 -32.99 -5.13 22.40
C ILE A 250 -32.32 -4.10 23.31
N GLU A 251 -33.10 -3.56 24.24
CA GLU A 251 -32.61 -2.67 25.28
C GLU A 251 -31.90 -3.48 26.36
N ALA A 252 -30.80 -2.96 26.90
CA ALA A 252 -30.03 -3.57 27.99
C ALA A 252 -30.87 -3.86 29.26
N ALA A 253 -32.11 -3.35 29.33
CA ALA A 253 -33.05 -3.59 30.41
C ALA A 253 -33.60 -5.03 30.46
N GLU A 254 -33.74 -5.72 29.32
CA GLU A 254 -34.32 -7.08 29.27
C GLU A 254 -33.31 -8.19 29.62
N ILE A 255 -32.00 -7.91 29.53
CA ILE A 255 -30.90 -8.86 29.80
C ILE A 255 -30.29 -8.62 31.20
N LYS A 256 -30.77 -7.64 31.96
CA LYS A 256 -30.25 -7.28 33.30
C LYS A 256 -30.42 -8.34 34.40
N GLN A 257 -31.08 -9.47 34.12
CA GLN A 257 -31.24 -10.59 35.05
C GLN A 257 -30.27 -11.75 34.79
N LEU A 258 -29.37 -11.63 33.81
CA LEU A 258 -28.46 -12.72 33.49
C LEU A 258 -27.21 -12.66 34.39
N GLY A 259 -27.14 -13.53 35.39
CA GLY A 259 -25.97 -13.72 36.23
C GLY A 259 -25.81 -15.20 36.55
N GLY A 260 -24.67 -15.79 36.17
CA GLY A 260 -24.40 -17.22 36.33
C GLY A 260 -22.97 -17.59 35.92
N GLN A 261 -22.60 -18.88 36.04
CA GLN A 261 -21.34 -19.39 35.48
C GLN A 261 -21.40 -19.43 33.93
N ALA A 262 -20.27 -19.53 33.22
CA ALA A 262 -20.22 -19.39 31.75
C ALA A 262 -21.22 -20.28 30.97
N ASP A 263 -21.41 -21.54 31.40
CA ASP A 263 -22.38 -22.47 30.78
C ASP A 263 -23.84 -22.06 31.04
N ASP A 264 -24.07 -21.41 32.18
CA ASP A 264 -25.37 -20.86 32.59
C ASP A 264 -25.67 -19.57 31.81
N PHE A 265 -24.67 -18.72 31.58
CA PHE A 265 -24.82 -17.47 30.82
C PHE A 265 -25.22 -17.72 29.36
N MET A 266 -24.57 -18.67 28.68
CA MET A 266 -24.96 -19.07 27.32
C MET A 266 -26.42 -19.58 27.28
N SER A 267 -26.81 -20.38 28.26
CA SER A 267 -28.16 -20.93 28.35
C SER A 267 -29.21 -19.84 28.56
N GLN A 268 -28.90 -18.86 29.40
CA GLN A 268 -29.71 -17.68 29.66
C GLN A 268 -29.87 -16.79 28.42
N VAL A 269 -28.79 -16.53 27.69
CA VAL A 269 -28.83 -15.78 26.42
C VAL A 269 -29.74 -16.47 25.39
N LYS A 270 -29.68 -17.80 25.31
CA LYS A 270 -30.59 -18.57 24.43
C LYS A 270 -32.06 -18.40 24.82
N VAL A 271 -32.37 -18.44 26.12
CA VAL A 271 -33.76 -18.24 26.60
C VAL A 271 -34.28 -16.88 26.17
N VAL A 272 -33.51 -15.81 26.41
CA VAL A 272 -33.91 -14.44 26.03
C VAL A 272 -34.17 -14.35 24.52
N PHE A 273 -33.26 -14.83 23.68
CA PHE A 273 -33.49 -14.77 22.23
C PHE A 273 -34.67 -15.63 21.76
N ALA A 274 -34.92 -16.77 22.41
CA ALA A 274 -36.08 -17.59 22.09
C ALA A 274 -37.40 -16.89 22.48
N GLU A 275 -37.43 -16.20 23.63
CA GLU A 275 -38.57 -15.39 24.07
C GLU A 275 -38.83 -14.19 23.14
N LEU A 276 -37.76 -13.62 22.58
CA LEU A 276 -37.85 -12.59 21.53
C LEU A 276 -38.28 -13.14 20.16
N GLY A 277 -38.55 -14.44 20.05
CA GLY A 277 -39.08 -15.07 18.84
C GLY A 277 -38.04 -15.45 17.80
N PHE A 278 -36.75 -15.57 18.18
CA PHE A 278 -35.70 -16.06 17.29
C PHE A 278 -35.61 -17.59 17.31
N ASP A 279 -35.44 -18.18 16.14
CA ASP A 279 -34.99 -19.56 15.98
C ASP A 279 -33.48 -19.63 16.23
N ILE A 280 -33.05 -20.51 17.13
CA ILE A 280 -31.66 -20.56 17.61
C ILE A 280 -30.96 -21.82 17.12
N THR A 281 -29.82 -21.65 16.44
CA THR A 281 -28.89 -22.73 16.09
C THR A 281 -27.61 -22.58 16.89
N THR A 282 -27.25 -23.58 17.70
CA THR A 282 -25.96 -23.59 18.42
C THR A 282 -24.87 -24.16 17.52
N LEU A 283 -23.73 -23.49 17.45
CA LEU A 283 -22.56 -23.96 16.71
C LEU A 283 -21.61 -24.71 17.65
N GLN A 284 -21.35 -25.99 17.37
CA GLN A 284 -20.27 -26.72 18.04
C GLN A 284 -18.95 -26.38 17.32
N ASN A 285 -18.03 -25.69 18.00
CA ASN A 285 -16.76 -25.19 17.45
C ASN A 285 -16.91 -24.08 16.39
N GLY A 286 -17.87 -23.18 16.57
CA GLY A 286 -18.04 -22.04 15.69
C GLY A 286 -16.80 -21.13 15.73
N LYS A 287 -16.28 -20.77 14.55
CA LYS A 287 -15.15 -19.85 14.39
C LYS A 287 -15.59 -18.43 14.76
N GLY A 288 -15.64 -18.08 16.04
CA GLY A 288 -15.97 -16.73 16.52
C GLY A 288 -17.47 -16.42 16.67
N ALA A 289 -18.34 -17.42 16.53
CA ALA A 289 -19.76 -17.29 16.87
C ALA A 289 -20.25 -18.58 17.55
N ASP A 290 -21.02 -18.43 18.61
CA ASP A 290 -21.59 -19.53 19.38
C ASP A 290 -23.00 -19.87 18.91
N LEU A 291 -23.76 -18.86 18.47
CA LEU A 291 -25.15 -19.00 18.04
C LEU A 291 -25.37 -18.35 16.68
N ILE A 292 -26.26 -18.94 15.90
CA ILE A 292 -26.92 -18.28 14.79
C ILE A 292 -28.39 -18.10 15.16
N LEU A 293 -28.87 -16.86 15.18
CA LEU A 293 -30.28 -16.54 15.36
C LEU A 293 -30.91 -16.32 13.99
N THR A 294 -32.13 -16.82 13.79
CA THR A 294 -32.93 -16.53 12.61
C THR A 294 -34.27 -15.98 13.06
N GLY A 295 -34.63 -14.79 12.58
CA GLY A 295 -35.89 -14.14 12.94
C GLY A 295 -36.27 -13.15 11.85
N GLU A 296 -37.54 -13.19 11.43
CA GLU A 296 -38.09 -12.22 10.48
C GLU A 296 -37.36 -12.14 9.13
N GLY A 297 -36.83 -13.27 8.69
CA GLY A 297 -36.06 -13.37 7.45
C GLY A 297 -34.62 -12.88 7.56
N LEU A 298 -34.15 -12.51 8.75
CA LEU A 298 -32.79 -12.07 9.03
C LEU A 298 -32.02 -13.11 9.84
N ARG A 299 -30.71 -13.18 9.64
CA ARG A 299 -29.79 -14.08 10.31
C ARG A 299 -28.74 -13.29 11.08
N TYR A 300 -28.48 -13.67 12.31
CA TYR A 300 -27.54 -13.00 13.21
C TYR A 300 -26.50 -14.00 13.69
N ALA A 301 -25.22 -13.67 13.52
CA ALA A 301 -24.15 -14.38 14.20
C ALA A 301 -23.97 -13.79 15.59
N VAL A 302 -23.91 -14.62 16.62
CA VAL A 302 -23.78 -14.17 18.01
C VAL A 302 -22.60 -14.84 18.70
N SER A 303 -21.70 -14.03 19.26
CA SER A 303 -20.68 -14.48 20.23
C SER A 303 -21.15 -14.15 21.64
N VAL A 304 -20.99 -15.08 22.57
CA VAL A 304 -21.38 -14.90 23.97
C VAL A 304 -20.13 -14.98 24.85
N GLU A 305 -19.79 -13.87 25.48
CA GLU A 305 -18.59 -13.70 26.28
C GLU A 305 -18.93 -13.60 27.77
N SER A 306 -18.42 -14.53 28.57
CA SER A 306 -18.68 -14.61 30.01
C SER A 306 -17.85 -13.60 30.82
N ARG A 307 -18.21 -13.42 32.10
CA ARG A 307 -17.62 -12.40 33.01
C ARG A 307 -16.10 -12.38 33.07
N ASP A 308 -15.46 -13.53 32.92
CA ASP A 308 -14.01 -13.69 33.10
C ASP A 308 -13.20 -13.24 31.87
N ARG A 309 -13.85 -12.86 30.77
CA ARG A 309 -13.20 -12.42 29.53
C ARG A 309 -13.60 -10.99 29.17
N ILE A 310 -12.58 -10.15 28.98
CA ILE A 310 -12.73 -8.78 28.46
C ILE A 310 -12.92 -8.87 26.95
N VAL A 311 -13.92 -8.18 26.42
CA VAL A 311 -14.12 -8.08 24.96
C VAL A 311 -13.05 -7.20 24.35
N THR A 312 -12.36 -7.74 23.35
CA THR A 312 -11.25 -7.14 22.63
C THR A 312 -11.61 -6.87 21.16
N ALA A 313 -10.74 -6.14 20.46
CA ALA A 313 -10.89 -5.93 19.01
C ALA A 313 -10.74 -7.23 18.20
N ASP A 314 -10.04 -8.23 18.74
CA ASP A 314 -9.91 -9.54 18.11
C ASP A 314 -11.27 -10.26 18.13
N ASP A 315 -12.02 -10.18 19.23
CA ASP A 315 -13.38 -10.76 19.34
C ASP A 315 -14.35 -10.12 18.33
N VAL A 316 -14.24 -8.81 18.13
CA VAL A 316 -14.99 -8.08 17.09
C VAL A 316 -14.62 -8.58 15.69
N THR A 317 -13.34 -8.86 15.45
CA THR A 317 -12.88 -9.37 14.16
C THR A 317 -13.35 -10.81 13.93
N GLU A 318 -13.34 -11.64 14.97
CA GLU A 318 -13.80 -13.02 14.94
C GLU A 318 -15.29 -13.10 14.62
N ILE A 319 -16.13 -12.29 15.26
CA ILE A 319 -17.57 -12.27 14.96
C ILE A 319 -17.87 -11.71 13.56
N VAL A 320 -17.07 -10.77 13.04
CA VAL A 320 -17.17 -10.30 11.65
C VAL A 320 -16.91 -11.46 10.68
N GLN A 321 -15.83 -12.20 10.90
CA GLN A 321 -15.52 -13.38 10.08
C GLN A 321 -16.61 -14.45 10.19
N ALA A 322 -17.13 -14.68 11.40
CA ALA A 322 -18.19 -15.64 11.65
C ALA A 322 -19.49 -15.24 10.94
N ARG A 323 -19.88 -13.96 10.99
CA ARG A 323 -21.03 -13.39 10.28
C ARG A 323 -20.90 -13.66 8.78
N ASP A 324 -19.76 -13.32 8.19
CA ASP A 324 -19.52 -13.44 6.76
C ASP A 324 -19.48 -14.91 6.33
N PHE A 325 -18.79 -15.77 7.11
CA PHE A 325 -18.69 -17.20 6.85
C PHE A 325 -20.05 -17.91 6.91
N ASN A 326 -20.88 -17.58 7.91
CA ASN A 326 -22.19 -18.19 8.08
C ASN A 326 -23.30 -17.54 7.25
N ARG A 327 -22.96 -16.51 6.45
CA ARG A 327 -23.90 -15.70 5.64
C ARG A 327 -25.02 -15.11 6.51
N CYS A 328 -24.62 -14.48 7.60
CA CYS A 328 -25.51 -13.73 8.48
C CYS A 328 -25.56 -12.26 8.06
N ASP A 329 -26.68 -11.61 8.30
CA ASP A 329 -26.90 -10.20 7.99
C ASP A 329 -26.24 -9.28 9.03
N PHE A 330 -26.21 -9.72 10.29
CA PHE A 330 -25.68 -8.95 11.41
C PHE A 330 -24.79 -9.79 12.34
N GLY A 331 -23.92 -9.11 13.08
CA GLY A 331 -23.14 -9.71 14.16
C GLY A 331 -23.47 -9.06 15.50
N ILE A 332 -23.57 -9.88 16.54
CA ILE A 332 -23.86 -9.47 17.92
C ILE A 332 -22.80 -10.08 18.84
N ILE A 333 -22.27 -9.29 19.77
CA ILE A 333 -21.52 -9.79 20.91
C ILE A 333 -22.34 -9.54 22.16
N VAL A 334 -22.67 -10.59 22.90
CA VAL A 334 -23.32 -10.49 24.20
C VAL A 334 -22.24 -10.71 25.26
N ALA A 335 -21.96 -9.68 26.06
CA ALA A 335 -20.85 -9.68 26.99
C ALA A 335 -21.33 -9.45 28.43
N GLU A 336 -20.91 -10.34 29.32
CA GLU A 336 -21.05 -10.14 30.76
C GLU A 336 -19.91 -9.30 31.34
N GLY A 337 -18.71 -9.42 30.77
CA GLY A 337 -17.52 -8.65 31.15
C GLY A 337 -17.51 -7.21 30.66
N ASP A 338 -16.47 -6.48 31.05
CA ASP A 338 -16.28 -5.08 30.65
C ASP A 338 -15.92 -4.94 29.17
N VAL A 339 -16.43 -3.89 28.54
CA VAL A 339 -16.14 -3.54 27.14
C VAL A 339 -15.70 -2.09 27.07
N SER A 340 -14.45 -1.86 26.65
CA SER A 340 -13.90 -0.52 26.50
C SER A 340 -14.61 0.30 25.41
N THR A 341 -14.59 1.63 25.56
CA THR A 341 -15.15 2.55 24.56
C THR A 341 -14.50 2.38 23.18
N ASP A 342 -13.20 2.12 23.12
CA ASP A 342 -12.48 1.91 21.86
C ASP A 342 -12.96 0.65 21.14
N VAL A 343 -13.21 -0.43 21.87
CA VAL A 343 -13.76 -1.68 21.31
C VAL A 343 -15.19 -1.48 20.84
N ARG A 344 -16.01 -0.70 21.57
CA ARG A 344 -17.36 -0.35 21.12
C ARG A 344 -17.35 0.47 19.83
N ASN A 345 -16.48 1.47 19.75
CA ASN A 345 -16.31 2.27 18.53
C ASN A 345 -15.87 1.39 17.35
N PHE A 346 -14.94 0.47 17.60
CA PHE A 346 -14.48 -0.48 16.58
C PHE A 346 -15.60 -1.44 16.14
N ALA A 347 -16.39 -1.97 17.07
CA ALA A 347 -17.54 -2.82 16.75
C ALA A 347 -18.58 -2.07 15.91
N GLN A 348 -18.92 -0.83 16.29
CA GLN A 348 -19.86 -0.01 15.55
C GLN A 348 -19.39 0.28 14.12
N GLN A 349 -18.09 0.59 13.94
CA GLN A 349 -17.49 0.79 12.61
C GLN A 349 -17.58 -0.46 11.72
N ASN A 350 -17.62 -1.65 12.31
CA ASN A 350 -17.71 -2.93 11.61
C ASN A 350 -19.14 -3.50 11.53
N GLY A 351 -20.15 -2.74 11.96
CA GLY A 351 -21.55 -3.16 11.96
C GLY A 351 -21.85 -4.30 12.94
N ILE A 352 -21.12 -4.34 14.06
CA ILE A 352 -21.30 -5.31 15.14
C ILE A 352 -21.96 -4.62 16.33
N LYS A 353 -23.06 -5.19 16.83
CA LYS A 353 -23.73 -4.69 18.04
C LYS A 353 -23.14 -5.38 19.26
N ILE A 354 -22.66 -4.61 20.24
CA ILE A 354 -22.28 -5.14 21.54
C ILE A 354 -23.41 -4.89 22.53
N ILE A 355 -23.77 -5.93 23.28
CA ILE A 355 -24.77 -5.89 24.35
C ILE A 355 -24.02 -6.23 25.64
N GLY A 356 -23.74 -5.22 26.46
CA GLY A 356 -23.05 -5.39 27.74
C GLY A 356 -24.02 -5.42 28.92
N LEU A 357 -23.82 -6.34 29.87
CA LEU A 357 -24.64 -6.40 31.10
C LEU A 357 -24.44 -5.19 32.04
N ASN A 358 -23.26 -4.57 32.00
CA ASN A 358 -22.89 -3.43 32.84
C ASN A 358 -23.10 -2.06 32.16
N ASP A 359 -23.95 -1.96 31.13
CA ASP A 359 -24.28 -0.69 30.47
C ASP A 359 -24.88 0.31 31.48
N THR A 360 -23.99 1.11 32.08
CA THR A 360 -24.27 2.18 33.03
C THR A 360 -24.28 3.55 32.37
N ASP A 361 -23.87 3.64 31.10
CA ASP A 361 -23.80 4.89 30.33
C ASP A 361 -25.14 5.36 29.72
N GLY A 362 -26.26 4.92 30.32
CA GLY A 362 -27.62 5.39 29.99
C GLY A 362 -28.36 6.09 31.14
N LEU A 363 -27.74 6.34 32.30
CA LEU A 363 -28.43 6.90 33.49
C LEU A 363 -27.84 8.21 34.03
N ARG A 364 -27.09 8.97 33.22
CA ARG A 364 -26.79 10.38 33.50
C ARG A 364 -26.78 11.24 32.23
N ASN A 365 -27.96 11.70 31.85
CA ASN A 365 -28.27 13.13 31.61
C ASN A 365 -29.77 13.32 31.59
#